data_AF-A0A6D2J8X3-F1
#
_entry.id   AF-A0A6D2J8X3-F1
#
_cell.length_a   1.000
_cell.length_b   1.000
_cell.length_c   1.000
_cell.angle_alpha   90.00
_cell.angle_beta   90.00
_cell.angle_gamma   90.00
#
_symmetry.space_group_name_H-M   'P 1'
#
loop_
_entity.id
_entity.type
_entity.pdbx_description
1 polymer ?
#
loop_
_entity_poly.entity_id
_entity_poly.type
_entity_poly.pdbx_seq_one_letter_code
_entity_poly.pdbx_strand_id
1 'polypeptide(L)'
;MVLLHKSVVFFKRFSTSTTPSTSSASDWKTQLNLSRLATEISSILLQRRNWTLHLKHVKPKLPRSTLSPPIFLQILRETRKSPETALDFFDWAQTHLRFEPDLKSHCRVIEVATESGLLERAETLLRPLLETHSASMIVGSMQRWFEGEVSLSISLSLVLECYALKGSHQNGLEVFGFMRSLRLSPSLRAYNSLLDSLVKENLLSPKHA
;
A
#
# COMPACT_ATOMS: atom_id res chain seq x y z
N MET A 1 11.67 55.65 -26.30
CA MET A 1 10.24 55.66 -26.67
C MET A 1 9.99 54.55 -27.68
N VAL A 2 9.78 53.31 -27.21
CA VAL A 2 9.27 52.18 -28.01
C VAL A 2 8.44 51.31 -27.07
N LEU A 3 7.22 51.03 -27.53
CA LEU A 3 6.11 50.39 -26.84
C LEU A 3 6.35 48.88 -26.67
N LEU A 4 6.14 48.36 -25.46
CA LEU A 4 5.98 46.92 -25.22
C LEU A 4 4.48 46.62 -25.03
N HIS A 5 3.96 45.87 -26.00
CA HIS A 5 2.57 45.41 -26.08
C HIS A 5 2.32 44.33 -25.01
N LYS A 6 1.57 44.68 -23.95
CA LYS A 6 1.04 43.68 -22.99
C LYS A 6 -0.36 43.28 -23.43
N SER A 7 -0.49 42.09 -23.99
CA SER A 7 -1.78 41.48 -24.31
C SER A 7 -2.43 40.96 -23.03
N VAL A 8 -3.44 41.66 -22.53
CA VAL A 8 -4.31 41.20 -21.44
C VAL A 8 -5.37 40.28 -22.04
N VAL A 9 -5.28 38.97 -21.78
CA VAL A 9 -6.30 38.01 -22.18
C VAL A 9 -7.46 38.08 -21.20
N PHE A 10 -8.59 38.63 -21.65
CA PHE A 10 -9.87 38.57 -20.97
C PHE A 10 -10.41 37.13 -21.02
N PHE A 11 -10.34 36.40 -19.91
CA PHE A 11 -11.12 35.17 -19.75
C PHE A 11 -12.57 35.53 -19.39
N LYS A 12 -13.47 35.29 -20.34
CA LYS A 12 -14.91 35.47 -20.20
C LYS A 12 -15.45 34.48 -19.16
N ARG A 13 -15.96 35.00 -18.05
CA ARG A 13 -16.63 34.23 -16.98
C ARG A 13 -17.94 33.67 -17.54
N PHE A 14 -17.97 32.38 -17.85
CA PHE A 14 -19.22 31.67 -18.08
C PHE A 14 -19.83 31.31 -16.73
N SER A 15 -20.90 32.03 -16.36
CA SER A 15 -21.81 31.60 -15.30
C SER A 15 -22.66 30.45 -15.86
N THR A 16 -22.34 29.22 -15.49
CA THR A 16 -23.27 28.10 -15.66
C THR A 16 -24.16 28.02 -14.43
N SER A 17 -25.46 28.20 -14.64
CA SER A 17 -26.49 27.90 -13.65
C SER A 17 -26.41 26.42 -13.28
N THR A 18 -26.07 26.13 -12.03
CA THR A 18 -26.08 24.77 -11.50
C THR A 18 -27.48 24.46 -11.00
N THR A 19 -28.22 23.62 -11.73
CA THR A 19 -29.35 22.88 -11.17
C THR A 19 -28.79 21.76 -10.26
N PRO A 20 -29.33 21.54 -9.06
CA PRO A 20 -28.85 20.46 -8.19
C PRO A 20 -29.32 19.12 -8.75
N SER A 21 -28.40 18.32 -9.27
CA SER A 21 -28.67 16.97 -9.75
C SER A 21 -28.85 16.01 -8.57
N THR A 22 -29.86 15.15 -8.70
CA THR A 22 -30.31 14.11 -7.75
C THR A 22 -29.25 13.03 -7.43
N SER A 23 -28.03 13.10 -7.99
CA SER A 23 -26.96 12.12 -7.80
C SER A 23 -26.35 12.13 -6.40
N SER A 24 -26.27 13.30 -5.77
CA SER A 24 -25.68 13.44 -4.42
C SER A 24 -26.41 12.56 -3.39
N ALA A 25 -27.74 12.46 -3.49
CA ALA A 25 -28.57 11.75 -2.53
C ALA A 25 -28.46 10.21 -2.59
N SER A 26 -28.15 9.64 -3.76
CA SER A 26 -27.93 8.20 -3.94
C SER A 26 -26.52 7.78 -3.50
N ASP A 27 -25.54 8.65 -3.72
CA ASP A 27 -24.13 8.35 -3.50
C ASP A 27 -23.80 8.27 -1.99
N TRP A 28 -24.31 9.21 -1.18
CA TRP A 28 -24.09 9.17 0.28
C TRP A 28 -24.78 7.98 0.96
N LYS A 29 -25.98 7.59 0.50
CA LYS A 29 -26.70 6.42 1.03
C LYS A 29 -25.93 5.12 0.73
N THR A 30 -25.38 5.02 -0.48
CA THR A 30 -24.56 3.88 -0.87
C THR A 30 -23.29 3.83 -0.03
N GLN A 31 -22.62 4.97 0.15
CA GLN A 31 -21.41 5.05 0.98
C GLN A 31 -21.67 4.71 2.45
N LEU A 32 -22.81 5.14 3.02
CA LEU A 32 -23.23 4.80 4.38
C LEU A 32 -23.50 3.29 4.55
N ASN A 33 -24.12 2.67 3.55
CA ASN A 33 -24.35 1.21 3.58
C ASN A 33 -23.04 0.44 3.50
N LEU A 34 -22.09 0.90 2.68
CA LEU A 34 -20.76 0.29 2.57
C LEU A 34 -19.95 0.45 3.85
N SER A 35 -19.99 1.61 4.49
CA SER A 35 -19.28 1.84 5.75
C SER A 35 -19.87 1.02 6.89
N ARG A 36 -21.20 0.89 6.94
CA ARG A 36 -21.88 0.01 7.89
C ARG A 36 -21.48 -1.46 7.69
N LEU A 37 -21.42 -1.92 6.44
CA LEU A 37 -20.99 -3.28 6.13
C LEU A 37 -19.54 -3.53 6.60
N ALA A 38 -18.63 -2.58 6.35
CA ALA A 38 -17.26 -2.64 6.84
C ALA A 38 -17.24 -2.80 8.38
N THR A 39 -18.00 -1.98 9.11
CA THR A 39 -18.11 -2.06 10.56
C THR A 39 -18.69 -3.39 11.06
N GLU A 40 -19.71 -3.93 10.38
CA GLU A 40 -20.28 -5.24 10.71
C GLU A 40 -19.23 -6.36 10.51
N ILE A 41 -18.47 -6.32 9.42
CA ILE A 41 -17.39 -7.28 9.17
C ILE A 41 -16.29 -7.14 10.23
N SER A 42 -15.79 -5.93 10.50
CA SER A 42 -14.77 -5.68 11.52
C SER A 42 -15.20 -6.17 12.90
N SER A 43 -16.46 -5.96 13.27
CA SER A 43 -17.01 -6.45 14.53
C SER A 43 -17.00 -7.98 14.60
N ILE A 44 -17.39 -8.67 13.53
CA ILE A 44 -17.32 -10.14 13.45
C ILE A 44 -15.87 -10.63 13.61
N LEU A 45 -14.92 -9.98 12.92
CA LEU A 45 -13.50 -10.32 12.98
C LEU A 45 -12.94 -10.18 14.40
N LEU A 46 -13.26 -9.08 15.08
CA LEU A 46 -12.72 -8.78 16.41
C LEU A 46 -13.37 -9.58 17.55
N GLN A 47 -14.66 -9.94 17.42
CA GLN A 47 -15.43 -10.53 18.52
C GLN A 47 -15.49 -12.06 18.50
N ARG A 48 -15.24 -12.70 17.35
CA ARG A 48 -15.52 -14.13 17.18
C ARG A 48 -14.25 -14.92 16.87
N ARG A 49 -13.87 -15.85 17.77
CA ARG A 49 -12.74 -16.78 17.56
C ARG A 49 -12.83 -17.55 16.23
N ASN A 50 -14.05 -17.88 15.76
CA ASN A 50 -14.29 -18.58 14.50
C ASN A 50 -14.94 -17.68 13.44
N TRP A 51 -14.44 -16.46 13.27
CA TRP A 51 -14.99 -15.48 12.33
C TRP A 51 -15.09 -16.02 10.89
N THR A 52 -14.21 -16.93 10.47
CA THR A 52 -14.21 -17.55 9.13
C THR A 52 -15.50 -18.32 8.84
N LEU A 53 -16.03 -19.08 9.81
CA LEU A 53 -17.29 -19.81 9.66
C LEU A 53 -18.46 -18.83 9.53
N HIS A 54 -18.46 -17.77 10.33
CA HIS A 54 -19.50 -16.76 10.27
C HIS A 54 -19.49 -16.00 8.94
N LEU A 55 -18.33 -15.59 8.44
CA LEU A 55 -18.25 -14.92 7.15
C LEU A 55 -18.64 -15.85 5.99
N LYS A 56 -18.41 -17.17 6.07
CA LYS A 56 -18.94 -18.13 5.08
C LYS A 56 -20.48 -18.16 5.06
N HIS A 57 -21.14 -18.02 6.19
CA HIS A 57 -22.60 -17.93 6.26
C HIS A 57 -23.15 -16.57 5.82
N VAL A 58 -22.38 -15.49 6.02
CA VAL A 58 -22.77 -14.14 5.58
C VAL A 58 -22.50 -13.97 4.09
N LYS A 59 -21.49 -14.64 3.52
CA LYS A 59 -21.07 -14.56 2.10
C LYS A 59 -22.23 -14.57 1.09
N PRO A 60 -23.25 -15.45 1.17
CA PRO A 60 -24.37 -15.46 0.22
C PRO A 60 -25.26 -14.20 0.31
N LYS A 61 -25.21 -13.49 1.44
CA LYS A 61 -25.94 -12.24 1.70
C LYS A 61 -25.13 -11.00 1.30
N LEU A 62 -23.85 -11.15 0.96
CA LEU A 62 -23.04 -10.02 0.50
C LEU A 62 -23.30 -9.72 -0.99
N PRO A 63 -23.25 -8.44 -1.40
CA PRO A 63 -23.35 -8.04 -2.81
C PRO A 63 -22.30 -8.73 -3.68
N ARG A 64 -22.59 -8.98 -4.96
CA ARG A 64 -21.69 -9.68 -5.90
C ARG A 64 -20.31 -9.02 -6.06
N SER A 65 -20.22 -7.70 -5.86
CA SER A 65 -18.95 -6.95 -5.67
C SER A 65 -18.59 -6.91 -4.18
N THR A 66 -18.20 -8.06 -3.63
CA THR A 66 -18.27 -8.33 -2.18
C THR A 66 -17.37 -7.43 -1.34
N LEU A 67 -16.18 -7.10 -1.85
CA LEU A 67 -15.19 -6.31 -1.14
C LEU A 67 -14.41 -5.45 -2.12
N SER A 68 -14.63 -4.13 -2.09
CA SER A 68 -13.86 -3.16 -2.86
C SER A 68 -12.67 -2.64 -2.03
N PRO A 69 -11.60 -2.12 -2.65
CA PRO A 69 -10.46 -1.56 -1.92
C PRO A 69 -10.84 -0.53 -0.83
N PRO A 70 -11.79 0.40 -1.05
CA PRO A 70 -12.22 1.33 0.02
C PRO A 70 -12.83 0.64 1.24
N ILE A 71 -13.67 -0.39 1.03
CA ILE A 71 -14.30 -1.16 2.11
C ILE A 71 -13.23 -1.96 2.86
N PHE A 72 -12.35 -2.63 2.12
CA PHE A 72 -11.23 -3.37 2.69
C PHE A 72 -10.33 -2.47 3.56
N LEU A 73 -9.97 -1.29 3.06
CA LEU A 73 -9.16 -0.32 3.80
C LEU A 73 -9.84 0.19 5.07
N GLN A 74 -11.16 0.30 5.07
CA GLN A 74 -11.92 0.61 6.29
C GLN A 74 -11.85 -0.54 7.30
N ILE A 75 -12.10 -1.78 6.85
CA ILE A 75 -11.99 -2.96 7.71
C ILE A 75 -10.59 -3.09 8.30
N LEU A 76 -9.55 -2.93 7.48
CA LEU A 76 -8.15 -2.96 7.89
C LEU A 76 -7.84 -1.91 8.97
N ARG A 77 -8.40 -0.70 8.82
CA ARG A 77 -8.26 0.37 9.83
C ARG A 77 -8.92 0.02 11.15
N GLU A 78 -10.14 -0.51 11.11
CA GLU A 78 -10.92 -0.88 12.29
C GLU A 78 -10.34 -2.11 13.02
N THR A 79 -9.67 -3.01 12.27
CA THR A 79 -9.04 -4.22 12.81
C THR A 79 -7.55 -4.07 13.12
N ARG A 80 -6.95 -2.89 12.91
CA ARG A 80 -5.50 -2.64 13.06
C ARG A 80 -4.92 -3.04 14.43
N LYS A 81 -5.73 -2.99 15.51
CA LYS A 81 -5.32 -3.40 16.86
C LYS A 81 -5.16 -4.91 17.03
N SER A 82 -5.62 -5.70 16.06
CA SER A 82 -5.52 -7.16 16.02
C SER A 82 -4.87 -7.56 14.68
N PRO A 83 -3.57 -7.32 14.51
CA PRO A 83 -2.90 -7.38 13.21
C PRO A 83 -2.93 -8.78 12.58
N GLU A 84 -2.79 -9.85 13.37
CA GLU A 84 -2.93 -11.22 12.87
C GLU A 84 -4.30 -11.46 12.24
N THR A 85 -5.38 -11.06 12.93
CA THR A 85 -6.75 -11.18 12.40
C THR A 85 -6.95 -10.36 11.13
N ALA A 86 -6.37 -9.16 11.06
CA ALA A 86 -6.45 -8.30 9.89
C ALA A 86 -5.73 -8.92 8.67
N LEU A 87 -4.56 -9.53 8.91
CA LEU A 87 -3.75 -10.21 7.89
C LEU A 87 -4.38 -11.54 7.43
N ASP A 88 -4.96 -12.31 8.35
CA ASP A 88 -5.72 -13.51 8.02
C ASP A 88 -6.98 -13.18 7.21
N PHE A 89 -7.65 -12.07 7.55
CA PHE A 89 -8.79 -11.59 6.76
C PHE A 89 -8.38 -11.21 5.34
N PHE A 90 -7.20 -10.60 5.15
CA PHE A 90 -6.69 -10.31 3.81
C PHE A 90 -6.54 -11.58 2.96
N ASP A 91 -5.87 -12.62 3.48
CA ASP A 91 -5.73 -13.91 2.79
C ASP A 91 -7.08 -14.57 2.51
N TRP A 92 -7.94 -14.55 3.52
CA TRP A 92 -9.28 -15.10 3.41
C TRP A 92 -10.10 -14.36 2.34
N ALA A 93 -10.00 -13.04 2.28
CA ALA A 93 -10.69 -12.24 1.28
C ALA A 93 -10.20 -12.52 -0.14
N GLN A 94 -8.89 -12.67 -0.35
CA GLN A 94 -8.34 -13.02 -1.66
C GLN A 94 -8.85 -14.41 -2.11
N THR A 95 -8.78 -15.40 -1.22
CA THR A 95 -9.13 -16.79 -1.53
C THR A 95 -10.64 -17.05 -1.61
N HIS A 96 -11.44 -16.43 -0.75
CA HIS A 96 -12.87 -16.74 -0.61
C HIS A 96 -13.79 -15.66 -1.16
N LEU A 97 -13.34 -14.40 -1.26
CA LEU A 97 -14.12 -13.29 -1.82
C LEU A 97 -13.66 -12.86 -3.21
N ARG A 98 -12.60 -13.48 -3.74
CA ARG A 98 -11.93 -13.05 -4.99
C ARG A 98 -11.55 -11.57 -4.93
N PHE A 99 -11.12 -11.13 -3.75
CA PHE A 99 -10.68 -9.75 -3.56
C PHE A 99 -9.37 -9.55 -4.31
N GLU A 100 -9.37 -8.58 -5.23
CA GLU A 100 -8.17 -8.12 -5.92
C GLU A 100 -7.73 -6.78 -5.30
N PRO A 101 -6.76 -6.80 -4.36
CA PRO A 101 -6.25 -5.59 -3.74
C PRO A 101 -5.49 -4.72 -4.75
N ASP A 102 -5.83 -3.44 -4.78
CA ASP A 102 -5.01 -2.43 -5.45
C ASP A 102 -3.67 -2.24 -4.72
N LEU A 103 -2.75 -1.52 -5.36
CA LEU A 103 -1.42 -1.25 -4.79
C LEU A 103 -1.49 -0.52 -3.44
N LYS A 104 -2.50 0.35 -3.27
CA LYS A 104 -2.75 1.04 -1.99
C LYS A 104 -3.12 0.05 -0.88
N SER A 105 -4.05 -0.87 -1.15
CA SER A 105 -4.46 -1.91 -0.21
C SER A 105 -3.28 -2.78 0.17
N HIS A 106 -2.46 -3.21 -0.79
CA HIS A 106 -1.23 -3.95 -0.51
C HIS A 106 -0.26 -3.17 0.39
N CYS A 107 0.03 -1.90 0.07
CA CYS A 107 0.92 -1.05 0.89
C CYS A 107 0.43 -1.00 2.34
N ARG A 108 -0.88 -0.80 2.54
CA ARG A 108 -1.49 -0.69 3.86
C ARG A 108 -1.44 -2.00 4.65
N VAL A 109 -1.58 -3.15 3.98
CA VAL A 109 -1.46 -4.46 4.64
C VAL A 109 -0.01 -4.75 5.03
N ILE A 110 0.94 -4.40 4.17
CA ILE A 110 2.39 -4.50 4.47
C ILE A 110 2.73 -3.62 5.68
N GLU A 111 2.22 -2.40 5.73
CA GLU A 111 2.42 -1.49 6.87
C GLU A 111 1.89 -2.08 8.18
N VAL A 112 0.69 -2.66 8.19
CA VAL A 112 0.16 -3.35 9.38
C VAL A 112 1.08 -4.48 9.83
N ALA A 113 1.61 -5.26 8.90
CA ALA A 113 2.55 -6.33 9.21
C ALA A 113 3.88 -5.79 9.79
N THR A 114 4.46 -4.75 9.18
CA THR A 114 5.73 -4.19 9.66
C THR A 114 5.62 -3.45 10.98
N GLU A 115 4.54 -2.69 11.21
CA GLU A 115 4.26 -2.05 12.50
C GLU A 115 4.10 -3.04 13.64
N SER A 116 3.57 -4.22 13.33
CA SER A 116 3.32 -5.27 14.31
C SER A 116 4.52 -6.20 14.52
N GLY A 117 5.65 -5.93 13.85
CA GLY A 117 6.86 -6.76 13.92
C GLY A 117 6.75 -8.11 13.19
N LEU A 118 5.72 -8.33 12.37
CA LEU A 118 5.51 -9.56 11.61
C LEU A 118 6.33 -9.53 10.31
N LEU A 119 7.66 -9.50 10.43
CA LEU A 119 8.57 -9.21 9.32
C LEU A 119 8.54 -10.28 8.22
N GLU A 120 8.49 -11.57 8.57
CA GLU A 120 8.37 -12.67 7.59
C GLU A 120 7.09 -12.55 6.77
N ARG A 121 6.02 -12.11 7.43
CA ARG A 121 4.72 -11.91 6.80
C ARG A 121 4.75 -10.70 5.86
N ALA A 122 5.36 -9.59 6.28
CA ALA A 122 5.58 -8.42 5.45
C ALA A 122 6.42 -8.77 4.21
N GLU A 123 7.49 -9.53 4.37
CA GLU A 123 8.34 -10.00 3.27
C GLU A 123 7.53 -10.84 2.26
N THR A 124 6.70 -11.75 2.75
CA THR A 124 5.81 -12.57 1.90
C THR A 124 4.86 -11.69 1.08
N LEU A 125 4.28 -10.67 1.69
CA LEU A 125 3.39 -9.70 1.03
C LEU A 125 4.11 -8.79 0.03
N LEU A 126 5.41 -8.55 0.22
CA LEU A 126 6.24 -7.76 -0.69
C LEU A 126 6.58 -8.51 -1.98
N ARG A 127 6.80 -9.82 -1.90
CA ARG A 127 7.29 -10.64 -3.04
C ARG A 127 6.50 -10.42 -4.34
N PRO A 128 5.15 -10.47 -4.37
CA PRO A 128 4.40 -10.24 -5.60
C PRO A 128 4.59 -8.83 -6.18
N LEU A 129 4.74 -7.81 -5.32
CA LEU A 129 4.95 -6.43 -5.77
C LEU A 129 6.32 -6.25 -6.43
N LEU A 130 7.35 -6.88 -5.87
CA LEU A 130 8.73 -6.80 -6.39
C LEU A 130 8.89 -7.43 -7.78
N GLU A 131 8.03 -8.39 -8.14
CA GLU A 131 8.01 -9.03 -9.46
C GLU A 131 7.23 -8.23 -10.51
N THR A 132 6.28 -7.40 -10.07
CA THR A 132 5.29 -6.78 -10.96
C THR A 132 5.48 -5.27 -11.12
N HIS A 133 6.26 -4.63 -10.25
CA HIS A 133 6.44 -3.18 -10.22
C HIS A 133 7.92 -2.79 -10.14
N SER A 134 8.26 -1.61 -10.67
CA SER A 134 9.60 -1.04 -10.53
C SER A 134 9.86 -0.63 -9.07
N ALA A 135 11.14 -0.57 -8.68
CA ALA A 135 11.56 -0.10 -7.36
C ALA A 135 11.01 1.31 -7.06
N SER A 136 11.12 2.24 -8.00
CA SER A 136 10.52 3.59 -7.91
C SER A 136 9.01 3.58 -7.65
N MET A 137 8.25 2.71 -8.31
CA MET A 137 6.80 2.63 -8.11
C MET A 137 6.44 2.08 -6.72
N ILE A 138 7.19 1.08 -6.25
CA ILE A 138 7.02 0.50 -4.90
C ILE A 138 7.32 1.56 -3.84
N VAL A 139 8.49 2.19 -3.91
CA VAL A 139 8.91 3.22 -2.95
C VAL A 139 7.93 4.39 -2.94
N GLY A 140 7.58 4.91 -4.12
CA GLY A 140 6.65 6.03 -4.23
C GLY A 140 5.24 5.71 -3.73
N SER A 141 4.80 4.46 -3.84
CA SER A 141 3.50 4.01 -3.32
C SER A 141 3.52 3.83 -1.81
N MET A 142 4.59 3.25 -1.26
CA MET A 142 4.77 3.15 0.19
C MET A 142 4.85 4.53 0.82
N GLN A 143 5.69 5.42 0.28
CA GLN A 143 5.80 6.79 0.77
C GLN A 143 4.46 7.54 0.74
N ARG A 144 3.63 7.31 -0.28
CA ARG A 144 2.32 7.98 -0.43
C ARG A 144 1.26 7.47 0.54
N TRP A 145 1.26 6.17 0.82
CA TRP A 145 0.14 5.52 1.51
C TRP A 145 0.45 5.06 2.93
N PHE A 146 1.72 4.97 3.31
CA PHE A 146 2.09 4.70 4.68
C PHE A 146 1.76 5.90 5.57
N GLU A 147 1.27 5.63 6.77
CA GLU A 147 1.01 6.61 7.82
C GLU A 147 2.17 6.67 8.83
N GLY A 148 2.90 5.57 9.04
CA GLY A 148 4.04 5.49 9.97
C GLY A 148 5.42 5.63 9.29
N GLU A 149 6.25 6.56 9.79
CA GLU A 149 7.64 6.71 9.31
C GLU A 149 8.51 5.49 9.69
N VAL A 150 8.33 4.96 10.91
CA VAL A 150 9.05 3.77 11.38
C VAL A 150 8.72 2.56 10.53
N SER A 151 7.44 2.33 10.24
CA SER A 151 7.01 1.22 9.38
C SER A 151 7.42 1.41 7.93
N LEU A 152 7.46 2.64 7.42
CA LEU A 152 8.03 2.95 6.12
C LEU A 152 9.52 2.59 6.07
N SER A 153 10.32 2.99 7.06
CA SER A 153 11.74 2.68 7.14
C SER A 153 12.01 1.17 7.20
N ILE A 154 11.23 0.43 8.01
CA ILE A 154 11.32 -1.02 8.12
C ILE A 154 10.94 -1.69 6.79
N SER A 155 9.81 -1.29 6.18
CA SER A 155 9.36 -1.84 4.89
C SER A 155 10.35 -1.59 3.77
N LEU A 156 10.93 -0.38 3.67
CA LEU A 156 11.94 -0.08 2.67
C LEU A 156 13.25 -0.85 2.90
N SER A 157 13.61 -1.11 4.16
CA SER A 157 14.73 -2.00 4.49
C SER A 157 14.47 -3.43 4.01
N LEU A 158 13.25 -3.96 4.20
CA LEU A 158 12.86 -5.28 3.69
C LEU A 158 12.88 -5.34 2.17
N VAL A 159 12.39 -4.30 1.48
CA VAL A 159 12.45 -4.20 0.01
C VAL A 159 13.90 -4.25 -0.48
N LEU A 160 14.77 -3.45 0.13
CA LEU A 160 16.20 -3.39 -0.20
C LEU A 160 16.87 -4.75 0.01
N GLU A 161 16.62 -5.39 1.16
CA GLU A 161 17.11 -6.73 1.48
C GLU A 161 16.62 -7.77 0.46
N CYS A 162 15.33 -7.75 0.10
CA CYS A 162 14.78 -8.66 -0.90
C CYS A 162 15.45 -8.51 -2.27
N TYR A 163 15.69 -7.28 -2.73
CA TYR A 163 16.39 -7.06 -3.99
C TYR A 163 17.85 -7.53 -3.91
N ALA A 164 18.55 -7.25 -2.80
CA ALA A 164 19.92 -7.69 -2.60
C ALA A 164 20.05 -9.23 -2.60
N LEU A 165 19.15 -9.93 -1.89
CA LEU A 165 19.13 -11.41 -1.83
C LEU A 165 18.78 -12.06 -3.18
N LYS A 166 17.98 -11.39 -4.01
CA LYS A 166 17.67 -11.83 -5.38
C LYS A 166 18.77 -11.54 -6.40
N GLY A 167 19.86 -10.87 -6.03
CA GLY A 167 20.88 -10.40 -6.98
C GLY A 167 20.40 -9.24 -7.87
N SER A 168 19.34 -8.53 -7.47
CA SER A 168 18.85 -7.34 -8.17
C SER A 168 19.50 -6.08 -7.63
N HIS A 169 20.84 -6.00 -7.74
CA HIS A 169 21.65 -4.98 -7.08
C HIS A 169 21.29 -3.55 -7.49
N GLN A 170 20.96 -3.32 -8.77
CA GLN A 170 20.57 -2.00 -9.27
C GLN A 170 19.27 -1.51 -8.60
N ASN A 171 18.28 -2.40 -8.46
CA ASN A 171 17.04 -2.08 -7.75
C ASN A 171 17.31 -1.85 -6.25
N GLY A 172 18.20 -2.65 -5.64
CA GLY A 172 18.63 -2.45 -4.26
C GLY A 172 19.31 -1.10 -4.03
N LEU A 173 20.21 -0.69 -4.93
CA LEU A 173 20.86 0.64 -4.91
C LEU A 173 19.87 1.78 -5.15
N GLU A 174 18.89 1.59 -6.04
CA GLU A 174 17.83 2.57 -6.29
C GLU A 174 17.01 2.81 -5.01
N VAL A 175 16.57 1.74 -4.34
CA VAL A 175 15.85 1.83 -3.06
C VAL A 175 16.72 2.49 -1.99
N PHE A 176 18.00 2.12 -1.89
CA PHE A 176 18.94 2.79 -0.99
C PHE A 176 19.03 4.30 -1.25
N GLY A 177 19.13 4.70 -2.52
CA GLY A 177 19.13 6.10 -2.94
C GLY A 177 17.86 6.84 -2.52
N PHE A 178 16.69 6.21 -2.68
CA PHE A 178 15.43 6.78 -2.21
C PHE A 178 15.37 6.87 -0.68
N MET A 179 15.82 5.86 0.06
CA MET A 179 15.85 5.93 1.52
C MET A 179 16.67 7.15 1.98
N ARG A 180 17.83 7.39 1.34
CA ARG A 180 18.64 8.59 1.63
C ARG A 180 17.93 9.89 1.32
N SER A 181 17.21 9.99 0.20
CA SER A 181 16.45 11.21 -0.13
C SER A 181 15.29 11.47 0.84
N LEU A 182 14.73 10.41 1.41
CA LEU A 182 13.72 10.45 2.48
C LEU A 182 14.31 10.63 3.88
N ARG A 183 15.64 10.75 4.01
CA ARG A 183 16.36 10.80 5.30
C ARG A 183 16.15 9.55 6.18
N LEU A 184 15.82 8.44 5.57
CA LEU A 184 15.71 7.13 6.20
C LEU A 184 17.01 6.36 6.02
N SER A 185 17.30 5.45 6.95
CA SER A 185 18.46 4.55 6.86
C SER A 185 18.00 3.11 6.80
N PRO A 186 18.64 2.25 5.98
CA PRO A 186 18.38 0.82 5.99
C PRO A 186 18.70 0.21 7.35
N SER A 187 18.04 -0.90 7.66
CA SER A 187 18.48 -1.77 8.75
C SER A 187 19.90 -2.28 8.50
N LEU A 188 20.62 -2.62 9.57
CA LEU A 188 21.98 -3.16 9.46
C LEU A 188 22.02 -4.43 8.60
N ARG A 189 20.97 -5.26 8.70
CA ARG A 189 20.80 -6.46 7.89
C ARG A 189 20.67 -6.12 6.40
N ALA A 190 19.75 -5.23 6.05
CA ALA A 190 19.53 -4.81 4.67
C ALA A 190 20.79 -4.17 4.07
N TYR A 191 21.50 -3.36 4.86
CA TYR A 191 22.77 -2.75 4.47
C TYR A 191 23.85 -3.80 4.18
N ASN A 192 24.03 -4.77 5.08
CA ASN A 192 25.00 -5.85 4.90
C ASN A 192 24.64 -6.74 3.71
N SER A 193 23.35 -7.08 3.53
CA SER A 193 22.89 -7.83 2.36
C SER A 193 23.22 -7.11 1.06
N LEU A 194 23.03 -5.78 1.01
CA LEU A 194 23.39 -5.00 -0.17
C LEU A 194 24.90 -5.01 -0.42
N LEU A 195 25.72 -4.79 0.61
CA LEU A 195 27.18 -4.85 0.47
C LEU A 195 27.66 -6.22 -0.01
N ASP A 196 27.19 -7.30 0.62
CA ASP A 196 27.52 -8.67 0.22
C ASP A 196 27.13 -8.94 -1.23
N SER A 197 25.97 -8.43 -1.63
CA SER A 197 25.48 -8.57 -3.01
C SER A 197 26.39 -7.83 -4.00
N LEU A 198 26.87 -6.62 -3.67
CA LEU A 198 27.74 -5.81 -4.53
C LEU A 198 29.16 -6.36 -4.63
N VAL A 199 29.68 -6.94 -3.55
CA VAL A 199 30.99 -7.60 -3.55
C VAL A 199 30.96 -8.83 -4.46
N LYS A 200 29.88 -9.64 -4.40
CA LYS A 200 29.73 -10.83 -5.25
C LYS A 200 29.70 -10.51 -6.75
N GLU A 201 29.14 -9.37 -7.13
CA GLU A 201 29.12 -8.90 -8.52
C GLU A 201 30.43 -8.25 -9.01
N ASN A 202 31.48 -8.23 -8.19
CA ASN A 202 32.76 -7.58 -8.50
C ASN A 202 32.63 -6.06 -8.77
N LEU A 203 31.51 -5.42 -8.39
CA LEU A 203 31.30 -3.98 -8.52
C LEU A 203 32.15 -3.18 -7.51
N LEU A 204 32.71 -3.86 -6.50
CA LEU A 204 33.57 -3.28 -5.47
C LEU A 204 35.01 -3.81 -5.49
N SER A 205 35.35 -4.73 -6.40
CA SER A 205 36.75 -5.11 -6.61
C SER A 205 37.47 -4.01 -7.38
N PRO A 206 38.61 -3.46 -6.91
CA PRO A 206 39.42 -2.59 -7.73
C PRO A 206 39.85 -3.39 -8.97
N LYS A 207 39.49 -2.88 -10.16
CA LYS A 207 40.12 -3.32 -11.41
C LYS A 207 41.61 -2.96 -11.28
N HIS A 208 42.42 -3.90 -10.81
CA HIS A 208 43.87 -3.75 -10.83
C HIS A 208 44.33 -3.80 -12.29
N ALA A 209 44.98 -2.70 -12.69
CA ALA A 209 45.95 -2.50 -13.77
C ALA A 209 45.55 -2.87 -15.20
#